data_AF-A0A933NGL1-F1
#
_entry.id   AF-A0A933NGL1-F1
#
_cell.length_a   1.000
_cell.length_b   1.000
_cell.length_c   1.000
_cell.angle_alpha   90.00
_cell.angle_beta   90.00
_cell.angle_gamma   90.00
#
_symmetry.space_group_name_H-M   'P 1'
#
loop_
_entity.id
_entity.type
_entity.pdbx_description
1 polymer ?
#
loop_
_entity_poly.entity_id
_entity_poly.type
_entity_poly.pdbx_seq_one_letter_code
_entity_poly.pdbx_strand_id
1 'polypeptide(L)' 'MGLRPKGGINWDAPLISKYRIETLPYFAVVDETGKLIAQGDAAQRMIGPWMNEDEE' A
#
# COMPACT_ATOMS: atom_id res chain seq x y z
N MET A 1 -22.65 -2.37 -22.65
CA MET A 1 -22.76 -3.16 -21.41
C MET A 1 -21.40 -3.10 -20.72
N GLY A 2 -21.24 -2.19 -19.76
CA GLY A 2 -19.93 -1.92 -19.14
C GLY A 2 -19.49 -3.08 -18.24
N LEU A 3 -18.27 -3.56 -18.42
CA LEU A 3 -17.62 -4.52 -17.54
C LEU A 3 -17.50 -3.90 -16.15
N ARG A 4 -18.40 -4.25 -15.22
CA ARG A 4 -18.22 -3.95 -13.81
C ARG A 4 -17.20 -4.92 -13.25
N PRO A 5 -16.07 -4.48 -12.66
CA PRO A 5 -15.19 -5.41 -11.96
C PRO A 5 -16.01 -6.08 -10.85
N LYS A 6 -16.09 -7.42 -10.87
CA LYS A 6 -16.80 -8.21 -9.86
C LYS A 6 -15.99 -8.44 -8.58
N GLY A 7 -14.78 -7.86 -8.48
CA GLY A 7 -13.80 -8.16 -7.44
C GLY A 7 -13.84 -7.16 -6.29
N GLY A 8 -14.05 -7.67 -5.07
CA GLY A 8 -13.64 -6.99 -3.84
C GLY A 8 -12.16 -7.21 -3.54
N ILE A 9 -11.72 -6.78 -2.37
CA ILE A 9 -10.37 -7.07 -1.86
C ILE A 9 -10.33 -8.54 -1.46
N ASN A 10 -9.40 -9.31 -2.05
CA ASN A 10 -9.12 -10.68 -1.59
C ASN A 10 -8.25 -10.62 -0.33
N TRP A 11 -8.90 -10.62 0.84
CA TRP A 11 -8.23 -10.60 2.14
C TRP A 11 -7.45 -11.89 2.46
N ASP A 12 -7.67 -12.98 1.72
CA ASP A 12 -6.94 -14.25 1.88
C ASP A 12 -5.66 -14.31 1.03
N ALA A 13 -5.34 -13.25 0.27
CA ALA A 13 -4.15 -13.23 -0.56
C ALA A 13 -2.86 -13.36 0.31
N PRO A 14 -1.83 -14.10 -0.13
CA PRO A 14 -0.58 -14.27 0.62
C PRO A 14 0.11 -12.95 1.01
N LEU A 15 -0.10 -11.88 0.24
CA LEU A 15 0.39 -10.54 0.54
C LEU A 15 -0.26 -9.95 1.81
N ILE A 16 -1.55 -10.18 2.02
CA ILE A 16 -2.30 -9.65 3.17
C ILE A 16 -1.73 -10.23 4.46
N SER A 17 -1.51 -11.54 4.51
CA SER A 17 -0.93 -12.21 5.68
C SER A 17 0.55 -11.90 5.86
N LYS A 18 1.34 -11.89 4.77
CA LYS A 18 2.78 -11.60 4.81
C LYS A 18 3.08 -10.21 5.37
N TYR A 19 2.29 -9.21 4.99
CA TYR A 19 2.51 -7.83 5.39
C TYR A 19 1.54 -7.35 6.48
N ARG A 20 0.66 -8.23 6.98
CA ARG A 20 -0.37 -7.89 7.99
C ARG A 20 -1.17 -6.65 7.59
N ILE A 21 -1.70 -6.68 6.37
CA ILE A 21 -2.50 -5.59 5.82
C ILE A 21 -3.88 -5.62 6.46
N GLU A 22 -4.15 -4.66 7.33
CA GLU A 22 -5.44 -4.57 8.05
C GLU A 22 -6.38 -3.54 7.40
N THR A 23 -5.85 -2.58 6.67
CA THR A 23 -6.60 -1.47 6.06
C THR A 23 -6.02 -1.08 4.70
N LEU A 24 -6.84 -0.46 3.86
CA LEU A 24 -6.43 0.15 2.59
C LEU A 24 -6.70 1.66 2.59
N PRO A 25 -5.88 2.46 1.87
CA PRO A 25 -4.68 2.08 1.13
C PRO A 25 -3.53 1.66 2.05
N TYR A 26 -2.79 0.62 1.65
CA TYR A 26 -1.63 0.11 2.39
C TYR A 26 -0.34 0.52 1.70
N PHE A 27 0.63 0.98 2.49
CA PHE A 27 1.92 1.42 2.00
C PHE A 27 3.05 0.57 2.57
N ALA A 28 4.03 0.26 1.73
CA ALA A 28 5.27 -0.40 2.12
C ALA A 28 6.43 0.33 1.46
N VAL A 29 7.45 0.66 2.24
CA VAL A 29 8.69 1.31 1.77
C VAL A 29 9.81 0.31 1.91
N VAL A 30 10.56 0.12 0.83
CA VAL A 30 11.76 -0.72 0.79
C VAL A 30 12.99 0.13 0.49
N ASP A 31 14.16 -0.30 0.96
CA ASP A 31 15.44 0.32 0.60
C ASP A 31 15.95 -0.17 -0.77
N GLU A 32 17.12 0.33 -1.20
CA GLU A 32 17.75 -0.02 -2.46
C GLU A 32 18.15 -1.50 -2.57
N THR A 33 18.23 -2.21 -1.45
CA THR A 33 18.52 -3.65 -1.40
C THR A 33 17.24 -4.50 -1.47
N GLY A 34 16.06 -3.86 -1.46
CA GLY A 34 14.76 -4.52 -1.44
C GLY A 34 14.32 -4.93 -0.03
N LYS A 35 14.97 -4.45 1.03
CA LYS A 35 14.60 -4.73 2.41
C LYS A 35 13.47 -3.79 2.85
N LEU A 36 12.45 -4.34 3.50
CA LEU A 36 11.35 -3.57 4.07
C LEU A 36 11.85 -2.69 5.23
N ILE A 37 11.65 -1.37 5.10
CA ILE A 37 12.08 -0.38 6.11
C ILE A 37 10.91 0.31 6.82
N ALA A 38 9.74 0.41 6.18
CA ALA A 38 8.52 0.91 6.80
C ALA A 38 7.28 0.31 6.16
N GLN A 39 6.17 0.24 6.90
CA GLN A 39 4.89 -0.26 6.39
C GLN A 39 3.69 0.35 7.13
N GLY A 40 2.50 0.30 6.54
CA GLY A 40 1.26 0.87 7.10
C GLY A 40 1.38 2.36 7.40
N ASP A 41 0.92 2.79 8.58
CA ASP A 41 0.97 4.19 9.04
C ASP A 41 2.37 4.80 8.99
N ALA A 42 3.41 4.02 9.31
CA ALA A 42 4.78 4.49 9.29
C ALA A 42 5.23 4.81 7.86
N ALA A 43 4.88 3.95 6.90
CA ALA A 43 5.13 4.20 5.49
C ALA A 43 4.31 5.39 4.96
N GLN A 44 3.04 5.49 5.36
CA GLN A 44 2.17 6.60 4.95
C GLN A 44 2.73 7.96 5.38
N ARG A 45 3.26 8.08 6.59
CA ARG A 45 3.91 9.32 7.06
C ARG A 45 5.18 9.66 6.26
N MET A 46 5.92 8.65 5.80
CA MET A 46 7.15 8.86 5.02
C MET A 46 6.86 9.35 3.61
N ILE A 47 5.83 8.81 2.96
CA ILE A 47 5.46 9.16 1.59
C ILE A 47 4.49 10.34 1.51
N GLY A 48 3.86 10.72 2.63
CA GLY A 48 2.92 11.83 2.69
C GLY A 48 3.46 13.11 2.05
N PRO A 49 4.72 13.53 2.33
CA PRO A 49 5.35 14.64 1.62
C PRO A 49 5.40 14.46 0.10
N TRP A 50 5.77 13.27 -0.39
CA TRP A 50 5.87 12.97 -1.83
C TRP A 50 4.54 13.06 -2.56
N MET A 51 3.42 12.76 -1.88
CA MET A 51 2.09 12.85 -2.48
C MET A 51 1.57 14.28 -2.59
N ASN A 52 2.14 15.22 -1.84
CA ASN A 52 1.73 16.64 -1.86
C ASN A 52 2.65 17.50 -2.73
N GLU A 53 3.71 16.95 -3.33
CA GLU A 53 4.63 17.69 -4.20
C GLU A 53 4.07 17.98 -5.60
N ASP A 54 2.90 17.42 -5.97
CA ASP A 54 2.25 17.62 -7.28
C ASP A 54 1.05 18.61 -7.26
N GLU A 55 0.81 19.35 -6.16
CA GLU A 55 -0.32 20.30 -6.05
C GLU A 55 0.05 21.80 -6.29
N GLU A 56 1.25 22.11 -6.81
CA GLU A 56 1.65 23.50 -7.16
C GLU A 56 1.67 23.80 -8.67
#